data_AF-A0A7S1NWS7-F1
#
_entry.id   AF-A0A7S1NWS7-F1
#
_cell.length_a   1.000
_cell.length_b   1.000
_cell.length_c   1.000
_cell.angle_alpha   90.00
_cell.angle_beta   90.00
_cell.angle_gamma   90.00
#
_symmetry.space_group_name_H-M   'P 1'
#
loop_
_entity.id
_entity.type
_entity.pdbx_description
1 polymer ?
#
loop_
_entity_poly.entity_id
_entity_poly.type
_entity_poly.pdbx_seq_one_letter_code
_entity_poly.pdbx_strand_id
1 'polypeptide(L)'
;SDLLPQELGSCGYEKGTDGLMMHTLQDTSICNHTYLEAGWTVQTLLDHIAYANPPYHALIDTGALITGLSNLQVAKYLLHEGRLPGFGGVVFLDEVGRKVVLLRATGRVVLLEECGMSLEQRFAFYDQIHTTGMDIQHTPNAVACLTLGKDMTFRDYSQGAFRMRGILQGQKVQLLIIPEVQELVRRELAAAAYVPQSGDPAQQVLSAICAWLVINSMRSERIQFNQLCIQSVANVWRKNGFRALLDNHHRFTVGKRQEDPQLCAALQMFREPVGFGISASVPKPPMLTDLLASMERANACLIQSEEDHTQICTIKDRLISAARDQQREATL
;
A
#
# COMPACT_ATOMS: atom_id res chain seq x y z
N SER A 1 -8.30 6.02 9.07
CA SER A 1 -7.93 4.81 9.82
C SER A 1 -7.34 5.25 11.15
N ASP A 2 -7.99 4.85 12.23
CA ASP A 2 -7.58 5.13 13.62
C ASP A 2 -6.69 4.00 14.18
N LEU A 3 -6.09 3.19 13.31
CA LEU A 3 -5.20 2.09 13.69
C LEU A 3 -3.87 2.63 14.20
N LEU A 4 -3.87 3.07 15.45
CA LEU A 4 -2.70 3.53 16.18
C LEU A 4 -2.67 2.86 17.56
N PRO A 5 -1.48 2.63 18.13
CA PRO A 5 -1.35 2.36 19.56
C PRO A 5 -2.08 3.45 20.37
N GLN A 6 -2.86 3.02 21.37
CA GLN A 6 -3.67 3.94 22.19
C GLN A 6 -2.84 5.06 22.84
N GLU A 7 -1.56 4.80 23.12
CA GLU A 7 -0.60 5.74 23.69
C GLU A 7 -0.33 6.95 22.78
N LEU A 8 -0.59 6.84 21.46
CA LEU A 8 -0.36 7.92 20.49
C LEU A 8 -1.57 8.86 20.32
N GLY A 9 -2.68 8.60 21.01
CA GLY A 9 -3.89 9.43 20.91
C GLY A 9 -4.71 9.17 19.65
N SER A 10 -5.48 10.18 19.23
CA SER A 10 -6.39 10.12 18.09
C SER A 10 -5.85 10.85 16.87
N CYS A 11 -6.14 10.35 15.67
CA CYS A 11 -5.85 11.06 14.42
C CYS A 11 -6.68 12.36 14.31
N GLY A 12 -6.05 13.44 13.86
CA GLY A 12 -6.73 14.64 13.39
C GLY A 12 -7.09 14.48 11.91
N TYR A 13 -8.37 14.63 11.57
CA TYR A 13 -8.85 14.50 10.20
C TYR A 13 -9.24 15.85 9.63
N GLU A 14 -8.77 16.14 8.41
CA GLU A 14 -9.26 17.28 7.64
C GLU A 14 -10.65 16.94 7.07
N LYS A 15 -11.62 17.80 7.35
CA LYS A 15 -13.01 17.57 6.95
C LYS A 15 -13.15 17.69 5.43
N GLY A 16 -13.76 16.68 4.82
CA GLY A 16 -14.13 16.70 3.39
C GLY A 16 -13.09 16.11 2.45
N THR A 17 -11.89 15.79 2.93
CA THR A 17 -10.78 15.24 2.11
C THR A 17 -11.16 13.96 1.38
N ASP A 18 -11.71 12.97 2.10
CA ASP A 18 -12.11 11.69 1.49
C ASP A 18 -13.26 11.87 0.49
N GLY A 19 -14.22 12.76 0.81
CA GLY A 19 -15.33 13.09 -0.08
C GLY A 19 -14.85 13.76 -1.37
N LEU A 20 -13.89 14.68 -1.28
CA LEU A 20 -13.26 15.31 -2.45
C LEU A 20 -12.56 14.27 -3.33
N MET A 21 -11.75 13.39 -2.75
CA MET A 21 -11.07 12.34 -3.49
C MET A 21 -12.07 11.39 -4.16
N MET A 22 -13.08 10.94 -3.43
CA MET A 22 -14.12 10.04 -3.94
C MET A 22 -14.89 10.64 -5.10
N HIS A 23 -15.30 11.91 -4.96
CA HIS A 23 -15.99 12.64 -6.03
C HIS A 23 -15.09 12.79 -7.27
N THR A 24 -13.85 13.23 -7.09
CA THR A 24 -12.90 13.48 -8.18
C THR A 24 -12.62 12.21 -9.00
N LEU A 25 -12.44 11.06 -8.34
CA LEU A 25 -12.08 9.81 -8.99
C LEU A 25 -13.27 9.09 -9.65
N GLN A 26 -14.48 9.59 -9.45
CA GLN A 26 -15.71 9.11 -10.09
C GLN A 26 -16.27 10.10 -11.12
N ASP A 27 -15.68 11.30 -11.23
CA ASP A 27 -16.05 12.31 -12.22
C ASP A 27 -15.50 11.93 -13.60
N THR A 28 -16.38 11.62 -14.55
CA THR A 28 -15.99 11.18 -15.91
C THR A 28 -15.36 12.28 -16.77
N SER A 29 -15.43 13.55 -16.34
CA SER A 29 -14.70 14.64 -16.99
C SER A 29 -13.21 14.65 -16.63
N ILE A 30 -12.85 14.02 -15.50
CA ILE A 30 -11.51 13.96 -14.91
C ILE A 30 -10.88 12.58 -15.05
N CYS A 31 -11.64 11.53 -14.70
CA CYS A 31 -11.18 10.15 -14.71
C CYS A 31 -11.97 9.34 -15.73
N ASN A 32 -11.27 8.50 -16.50
CA ASN A 32 -11.90 7.52 -17.38
C ASN A 32 -11.17 6.18 -17.25
N HIS A 33 -11.65 5.13 -17.90
CA HIS A 33 -11.08 3.80 -17.79
C HIS A 33 -11.01 3.08 -19.14
N THR A 34 -10.09 2.12 -19.23
CA THR A 34 -9.96 1.22 -20.38
C THR A 34 -9.61 -0.18 -19.88
N TYR A 35 -10.30 -1.16 -20.44
CA TYR A 35 -9.97 -2.56 -20.23
C TYR A 35 -8.86 -2.98 -21.18
N LEU A 36 -7.84 -3.64 -20.62
CA LEU A 36 -6.80 -4.27 -21.41
C LEU A 36 -7.31 -5.62 -21.94
N GLU A 37 -6.75 -6.06 -23.07
CA GLU A 37 -7.16 -7.30 -23.71
C GLU A 37 -6.69 -8.54 -22.93
N ALA A 38 -7.39 -9.66 -23.15
CA ALA A 38 -6.96 -10.95 -22.61
C ALA A 38 -5.58 -11.35 -23.17
N GLY A 39 -4.74 -11.93 -22.32
CA GLY A 39 -3.36 -12.28 -22.70
C GLY A 39 -2.41 -11.09 -22.75
N TRP A 40 -2.76 -9.97 -22.09
CA TRP A 40 -1.88 -8.82 -21.94
C TRP A 40 -0.51 -9.24 -21.35
N THR A 41 0.52 -8.51 -21.74
CA THR A 41 1.86 -8.60 -21.19
C THR A 41 2.35 -7.19 -20.84
N VAL A 42 3.45 -7.10 -20.10
CA VAL A 42 4.10 -5.80 -19.83
C VAL A 42 4.42 -5.07 -21.13
N GLN A 43 4.85 -5.79 -22.17
CA GLN A 43 5.19 -5.20 -23.47
C GLN A 43 3.94 -4.63 -24.17
N THR A 44 2.86 -5.41 -24.27
CA THR A 44 1.63 -4.94 -24.92
C THR A 44 0.98 -3.78 -24.16
N LEU A 45 1.12 -3.75 -22.83
CA LEU A 45 0.71 -2.61 -22.00
C LEU A 45 1.53 -1.35 -22.31
N LEU A 46 2.85 -1.48 -22.36
CA LEU A 46 3.74 -0.36 -22.69
C LEU A 46 3.52 0.13 -24.14
N ASP A 47 3.25 -0.77 -25.08
CA ASP A 47 2.88 -0.42 -26.46
C ASP A 47 1.53 0.32 -26.50
N HIS A 48 0.51 -0.16 -25.79
CA HIS A 48 -0.79 0.52 -25.68
C HIS A 48 -0.63 1.97 -25.18
N ILE A 49 0.23 2.19 -24.18
CA ILE A 49 0.53 3.52 -23.64
C ILE A 49 1.32 4.36 -24.66
N ALA A 50 2.34 3.77 -25.28
CA ALA A 50 3.26 4.47 -26.17
C ALA A 50 2.61 4.94 -27.48
N TYR A 51 1.59 4.24 -27.96
CA TYR A 51 0.88 4.51 -29.22
C TYR A 51 -0.49 5.17 -29.02
N ALA A 52 -0.83 5.57 -27.79
CA ALA A 52 -2.08 6.24 -27.50
C ALA A 52 -2.25 7.54 -28.30
N ASN A 53 -3.47 7.77 -28.79
CA ASN A 53 -3.86 9.00 -29.47
C ASN A 53 -5.24 9.45 -28.97
N PRO A 54 -5.38 10.58 -28.27
CA PRO A 54 -4.31 11.52 -27.87
C PRO A 54 -3.23 10.89 -26.96
N PRO A 55 -2.01 11.46 -26.92
CA PRO A 55 -0.92 10.88 -26.14
C PRO A 55 -1.11 11.03 -24.63
N TYR A 56 -0.70 10.01 -23.88
CA TYR A 56 -0.50 10.13 -22.44
C TYR A 56 0.81 10.84 -22.13
N HIS A 57 0.88 11.46 -20.96
CA HIS A 57 2.02 12.24 -20.47
C HIS A 57 2.72 11.58 -19.28
N ALA A 58 2.05 10.62 -18.63
CA ALA A 58 2.64 9.84 -17.56
C ALA A 58 2.05 8.43 -17.47
N LEU A 59 2.88 7.48 -17.01
CA LEU A 59 2.47 6.17 -16.53
C LEU A 59 2.68 6.12 -15.02
N ILE A 60 1.61 5.86 -14.27
CA ILE A 60 1.61 5.73 -12.82
C ILE A 60 1.31 4.26 -12.48
N ASP A 61 2.36 3.47 -12.26
CA ASP A 61 2.23 2.03 -12.03
C ASP A 61 1.90 1.71 -10.56
N THR A 62 0.72 2.13 -10.11
CA THR A 62 0.26 1.86 -8.74
C THR A 62 -0.12 0.39 -8.56
N GLY A 63 -0.64 -0.24 -9.63
CA GLY A 63 -1.05 -1.64 -9.66
C GLY A 63 0.09 -2.66 -9.74
N ALA A 64 1.35 -2.20 -9.78
CA ALA A 64 2.54 -3.03 -9.95
C ALA A 64 2.46 -3.99 -11.15
N LEU A 65 1.90 -3.49 -12.28
CA LEU A 65 1.76 -4.29 -13.49
C LEU A 65 3.07 -4.37 -14.28
N ILE A 66 3.97 -3.40 -14.12
CA ILE A 66 5.28 -3.36 -14.77
C ILE A 66 6.28 -4.19 -13.97
N THR A 67 6.25 -5.50 -14.18
CA THR A 67 7.13 -6.45 -13.48
C THR A 67 8.30 -6.89 -14.35
N GLY A 68 9.42 -7.25 -13.72
CA GLY A 68 10.59 -7.79 -14.39
C GLY A 68 11.43 -6.78 -15.19
N LEU A 69 11.11 -5.48 -15.11
CA LEU A 69 11.85 -4.40 -15.75
C LEU A 69 12.27 -3.36 -14.71
N SER A 70 13.50 -2.88 -14.80
CA SER A 70 13.95 -1.67 -14.10
C SER A 70 13.35 -0.41 -14.74
N ASN A 71 13.29 0.69 -13.99
CA ASN A 71 12.79 1.97 -14.50
C ASN A 71 13.53 2.45 -15.75
N LEU A 72 14.85 2.21 -15.82
CA LEU A 72 15.64 2.51 -17.01
C LEU A 72 15.25 1.64 -18.21
N GLN A 73 14.95 0.35 -18.00
CA GLN A 73 14.50 -0.53 -19.08
C GLN A 73 13.12 -0.11 -19.59
N VAL A 74 12.20 0.28 -18.71
CA VAL A 74 10.89 0.84 -19.09
C VAL A 74 11.06 2.12 -19.89
N ALA A 75 11.87 3.06 -19.41
CA ALA A 75 12.15 4.32 -20.11
C ALA A 75 12.78 4.09 -21.49
N LYS A 76 13.73 3.15 -21.61
CA LYS A 76 14.31 2.76 -22.90
C LYS A 76 13.26 2.18 -23.84
N TYR A 77 12.43 1.26 -23.35
CA TYR A 77 11.37 0.64 -24.14
C TYR A 77 10.40 1.68 -24.68
N LEU A 78 9.90 2.58 -23.82
CA LEU A 78 8.96 3.64 -24.18
C LEU A 78 9.52 4.67 -25.17
N LEU A 79 10.84 4.87 -25.23
CA LEU A 79 11.49 5.79 -26.20
C LEU A 79 12.01 5.10 -27.46
N HIS A 80 12.02 3.77 -27.53
CA HIS A 80 12.59 3.02 -28.65
C HIS A 80 11.67 3.01 -29.89
N GLU A 81 12.25 2.97 -31.10
CA GLU A 81 11.51 2.72 -32.37
C GLU A 81 10.30 3.64 -32.63
N GLY A 82 10.39 4.93 -32.31
CA GLY A 82 9.33 5.90 -32.60
C GLY A 82 8.11 5.83 -31.67
N ARG A 83 8.15 4.99 -30.62
CA ARG A 83 7.22 5.03 -29.50
C ARG A 83 7.22 6.39 -28.80
N LEU A 84 6.09 6.79 -28.20
CA LEU A 84 5.87 8.10 -27.58
C LEU A 84 6.21 9.27 -28.52
N PRO A 85 5.55 9.37 -29.70
CA PRO A 85 5.83 10.45 -30.64
C PRO A 85 5.62 11.82 -29.99
N GLY A 86 6.54 12.76 -30.25
CA GLY A 86 6.51 14.11 -29.68
C GLY A 86 7.25 14.27 -28.34
N PHE A 87 7.52 13.18 -27.61
CA PHE A 87 8.29 13.25 -26.37
C PHE A 87 9.80 13.15 -26.64
N GLY A 88 10.56 14.12 -26.10
CA GLY A 88 12.02 14.18 -26.16
C GLY A 88 12.73 13.32 -25.11
N GLY A 89 12.03 12.88 -24.06
CA GLY A 89 12.59 12.02 -23.03
C GLY A 89 11.58 11.45 -22.04
N VAL A 90 12.02 10.43 -21.29
CA VAL A 90 11.23 9.80 -20.23
C VAL A 90 11.89 10.09 -18.89
N VAL A 91 11.13 10.72 -18.00
CA VAL A 91 11.51 11.02 -16.62
C VAL A 91 11.15 9.83 -15.74
N PHE A 92 12.07 9.39 -14.89
CA PHE A 92 11.87 8.30 -13.93
C PHE A 92 12.80 8.47 -12.73
N LEU A 93 12.67 7.58 -11.75
CA LEU A 93 13.55 7.54 -10.57
C LEU A 93 14.61 6.46 -10.73
N ASP A 94 15.88 6.85 -10.50
CA ASP A 94 16.98 5.90 -10.48
C ASP A 94 17.00 5.06 -9.19
N GLU A 95 17.95 4.12 -9.09
CA GLU A 95 18.05 3.17 -7.97
C GLU A 95 18.29 3.82 -6.61
N VAL A 96 18.70 5.10 -6.59
CA VAL A 96 18.92 5.88 -5.36
C VAL A 96 17.83 6.94 -5.14
N GLY A 97 16.75 6.89 -5.92
CA GLY A 97 15.58 7.76 -5.78
C GLY A 97 15.72 9.17 -6.36
N ARG A 98 16.70 9.41 -7.25
CA ARG A 98 16.87 10.70 -7.92
C ARG A 98 16.03 10.80 -9.18
N LYS A 99 15.49 11.99 -9.44
CA LYS A 99 14.78 12.31 -10.69
C LYS A 99 15.79 12.41 -11.82
N VAL A 100 15.68 11.47 -12.77
CA VAL A 100 16.51 11.43 -13.96
C VAL A 100 15.64 11.42 -15.20
N VAL A 101 16.21 11.79 -16.34
CA VAL A 101 15.54 11.73 -17.63
C VAL A 101 16.43 11.00 -18.63
N LEU A 102 15.85 10.01 -19.32
CA LEU A 102 16.46 9.40 -20.50
C LEU A 102 16.16 10.28 -21.71
N LEU A 103 17.20 10.84 -22.32
CA LEU A 103 17.08 11.69 -23.50
C LEU A 103 16.97 10.85 -24.77
N ARG A 104 15.92 11.05 -25.57
CA ARG A 104 15.75 10.37 -26.86
C ARG A 104 16.90 10.64 -27.81
N ALA A 105 17.35 11.89 -27.90
CA ALA A 105 18.33 12.31 -28.90
C ALA A 105 19.74 11.70 -28.70
N THR A 106 20.11 11.39 -27.45
CA THR A 106 21.48 10.94 -27.12
C THR A 106 21.53 9.57 -26.47
N GLY A 107 20.40 9.03 -26.00
CA GLY A 107 20.33 7.82 -25.20
C GLY A 107 20.97 7.95 -23.81
N ARG A 108 21.35 9.16 -23.40
CA ARG A 108 21.97 9.43 -22.09
C ARG A 108 20.91 9.65 -21.02
N VAL A 109 21.24 9.21 -19.81
CA VAL A 109 20.49 9.52 -18.59
C VAL A 109 21.17 10.70 -17.92
N VAL A 110 20.42 11.76 -17.61
CA VAL A 110 20.91 12.95 -16.90
C VAL A 110 19.97 13.29 -15.74
N LEU A 111 20.42 14.08 -14.78
CA LEU A 111 19.56 14.60 -13.72
C LEU A 111 18.48 15.49 -14.34
N LEU A 112 17.24 15.35 -13.85
CA LEU A 112 16.10 16.14 -14.37
C LEU A 112 16.32 17.65 -14.21
N GLU A 113 16.96 18.05 -13.10
CA GLU A 113 17.27 19.45 -12.77
C GLU A 113 18.32 20.07 -13.71
N GLU A 114 19.18 19.24 -14.30
CA GLU A 114 20.20 19.65 -15.28
C GLU A 114 19.66 19.57 -16.72
N CYS A 115 18.43 19.09 -16.91
CA CYS A 115 17.82 18.91 -18.21
C CYS A 115 17.00 20.14 -18.62
N GLY A 116 17.45 20.84 -19.66
CA GLY A 116 16.73 21.98 -20.26
C GLY A 116 15.49 21.62 -21.11
N MET A 117 15.01 20.37 -21.06
CA MET A 117 13.85 19.91 -21.83
C MET A 117 12.56 20.56 -21.30
N SER A 118 11.65 21.02 -22.17
CA SER A 118 10.38 21.60 -21.71
C SER A 118 9.44 20.54 -21.14
N LEU A 119 8.38 20.94 -20.41
CA LEU A 119 7.42 19.98 -19.82
C LEU A 119 6.66 19.18 -20.89
N GLU A 120 6.37 19.81 -22.02
CA GLU A 120 5.63 19.23 -23.15
C GLU A 120 6.41 18.09 -23.83
N GLN A 121 7.73 18.08 -23.68
CA GLN A 121 8.61 17.08 -24.26
C GLN A 121 8.88 15.91 -23.31
N ARG A 122 8.35 15.93 -22.08
CA ARG A 122 8.62 14.92 -21.05
C ARG A 122 7.44 13.96 -20.91
N PHE A 123 7.73 12.67 -20.96
CA PHE A 123 6.84 11.64 -20.45
C PHE A 123 7.33 11.20 -19.07
N ALA A 124 6.48 11.01 -18.07
CA ALA A 124 6.91 10.55 -16.76
C ALA A 124 6.54 9.09 -16.50
N PHE A 125 7.42 8.35 -15.84
CA PHE A 125 7.14 7.02 -15.32
C PHE A 125 7.31 7.01 -13.81
N TYR A 126 6.23 6.67 -13.11
CA TYR A 126 6.20 6.44 -11.66
C TYR A 126 6.06 4.94 -11.43
N ASP A 127 7.07 4.32 -10.84
CA ASP A 127 7.00 2.92 -10.41
C ASP A 127 6.32 2.79 -9.05
N GLN A 128 5.85 1.59 -8.72
CA GLN A 128 5.13 1.35 -7.46
C GLN A 128 5.96 1.74 -6.23
N ILE A 129 7.24 1.35 -6.19
CA ILE A 129 8.13 1.49 -5.01
C ILE A 129 8.38 2.95 -4.67
N HIS A 130 8.56 3.81 -5.67
CA HIS A 130 8.89 5.22 -5.47
C HIS A 130 7.71 6.16 -5.73
N THR A 131 6.48 5.62 -5.75
CA THR A 131 5.26 6.44 -5.87
C THR A 131 5.04 7.35 -4.66
N THR A 132 5.77 7.27 -3.54
CA THR A 132 5.53 8.10 -2.33
C THR A 132 6.43 9.33 -2.26
N GLY A 133 5.87 10.51 -1.95
CA GLY A 133 6.64 11.72 -1.59
C GLY A 133 7.29 12.53 -2.74
N MET A 134 7.16 12.09 -3.99
CA MET A 134 7.82 12.73 -5.14
C MET A 134 6.88 13.57 -6.01
N ASP A 135 7.38 14.71 -6.48
CA ASP A 135 6.66 15.64 -7.36
C ASP A 135 7.38 15.78 -8.70
N ILE A 136 6.77 15.34 -9.80
CA ILE A 136 7.24 15.59 -11.17
C ILE A 136 6.21 16.51 -11.81
N GLN A 137 6.66 17.66 -12.28
CA GLN A 137 5.76 18.64 -12.89
C GLN A 137 5.27 18.15 -14.26
N HIS A 138 4.01 18.44 -14.54
CA HIS A 138 3.34 18.12 -15.79
C HIS A 138 2.75 19.37 -16.44
N THR A 139 2.40 19.26 -17.72
CA THR A 139 1.64 20.30 -18.41
C THR A 139 0.22 20.41 -17.82
N PRO A 140 -0.45 21.57 -17.90
CA PRO A 140 -1.79 21.75 -17.31
C PRO A 140 -2.88 20.82 -17.86
N ASN A 141 -2.73 20.36 -19.11
CA ASN A 141 -3.68 19.47 -19.77
C ASN A 141 -3.18 18.02 -19.83
N ALA A 142 -2.19 17.66 -19.01
CA ALA A 142 -1.59 16.34 -19.02
C ALA A 142 -2.62 15.25 -18.67
N VAL A 143 -2.51 14.11 -19.36
CA VAL A 143 -3.29 12.90 -19.09
C VAL A 143 -2.34 11.80 -18.66
N ALA A 144 -2.57 11.21 -17.49
CA ALA A 144 -1.80 10.06 -17.02
C ALA A 144 -2.59 8.77 -17.19
N CYS A 145 -1.91 7.71 -17.60
CA CYS A 145 -2.39 6.34 -17.42
C CYS A 145 -2.01 5.84 -16.03
N LEU A 146 -2.97 5.25 -15.31
CA LEU A 146 -2.80 4.70 -13.97
C LEU A 146 -3.16 3.22 -13.98
N THR A 147 -2.29 2.34 -13.50
CA THR A 147 -2.57 0.91 -13.46
C THR A 147 -3.33 0.51 -12.20
N LEU A 148 -4.30 -0.41 -12.36
CA LEU A 148 -5.07 -0.98 -11.25
C LEU A 148 -4.61 -2.41 -10.93
N GLY A 149 -4.29 -2.68 -9.67
CA GLY A 149 -3.82 -3.98 -9.19
C GLY A 149 -4.73 -4.61 -8.14
N LYS A 150 -4.67 -5.94 -7.98
CA LYS A 150 -5.57 -6.73 -7.13
C LYS A 150 -5.51 -6.39 -5.63
N ASP A 151 -4.33 -5.98 -5.14
CA ASP A 151 -4.09 -5.73 -3.71
C ASP A 151 -4.16 -4.24 -3.36
N MET A 152 -4.53 -3.39 -4.33
CA MET A 152 -4.68 -1.96 -4.10
C MET A 152 -5.86 -1.65 -3.18
N THR A 153 -5.68 -0.61 -2.37
CA THR A 153 -6.72 0.03 -1.56
C THR A 153 -7.16 1.35 -2.20
N PHE A 154 -8.23 1.96 -1.69
CA PHE A 154 -8.67 3.27 -2.18
C PHE A 154 -7.60 4.35 -1.97
N ARG A 155 -6.80 4.21 -0.90
CA ARG A 155 -5.66 5.08 -0.62
C ARG A 155 -4.60 4.99 -1.71
N ASP A 156 -4.25 3.79 -2.15
CA ASP A 156 -3.22 3.62 -3.19
C ASP A 156 -3.69 4.26 -4.50
N TYR A 157 -4.95 4.00 -4.89
CA TYR A 157 -5.55 4.60 -6.08
C TYR A 157 -5.58 6.13 -6.02
N SER A 158 -6.06 6.71 -4.92
CA SER A 158 -6.14 8.16 -4.78
C SER A 158 -4.76 8.80 -4.72
N GLN A 159 -3.81 8.22 -3.97
CA GLN A 159 -2.45 8.74 -3.92
C GLN A 159 -1.75 8.68 -5.27
N GLY A 160 -1.98 7.62 -6.06
CA GLY A 160 -1.49 7.49 -7.42
C GLY A 160 -2.07 8.58 -8.32
N ALA A 161 -3.40 8.72 -8.37
CA ALA A 161 -4.07 9.71 -9.22
C ALA A 161 -3.66 11.15 -8.89
N PHE A 162 -3.54 11.48 -7.60
CA PHE A 162 -3.15 12.81 -7.13
C PHE A 162 -1.65 13.11 -7.30
N ARG A 163 -0.84 12.21 -7.87
CA ARG A 163 0.53 12.54 -8.33
C ARG A 163 0.55 13.57 -9.45
N MET A 164 -0.54 13.64 -10.20
CA MET A 164 -0.73 14.67 -11.23
C MET A 164 -0.69 16.08 -10.63
N ARG A 165 -1.17 16.26 -9.38
CA ARG A 165 -1.33 17.53 -8.65
C ARG A 165 -2.34 18.51 -9.27
N GLY A 166 -2.48 18.54 -10.59
CA GLY A 166 -3.44 19.36 -11.33
C GLY A 166 -4.71 18.62 -11.75
N ILE A 167 -5.05 17.49 -11.12
CA ILE A 167 -6.24 16.68 -11.49
C ILE A 167 -7.57 17.45 -11.34
N LEU A 168 -7.60 18.44 -10.43
CA LEU A 168 -8.73 19.38 -10.25
C LEU A 168 -8.56 20.67 -11.08
N GLN A 169 -7.53 20.74 -11.92
CA GLN A 169 -7.11 21.93 -12.66
C GLN A 169 -6.79 21.60 -14.13
N GLY A 170 -7.51 20.64 -14.72
CA GLY A 170 -7.46 20.32 -16.15
C GLY A 170 -6.73 19.02 -16.50
N GLN A 171 -5.89 18.49 -15.61
CA GLN A 171 -5.25 17.20 -15.82
C GLN A 171 -6.21 16.05 -15.60
N LYS A 172 -5.96 14.93 -16.25
CA LYS A 172 -6.86 13.77 -16.28
C LYS A 172 -6.14 12.47 -16.00
N VAL A 173 -6.92 11.46 -15.60
CA VAL A 173 -6.44 10.10 -15.36
C VAL A 173 -7.21 9.11 -16.21
N GLN A 174 -6.47 8.23 -16.91
CA GLN A 174 -6.98 7.07 -17.60
C GLN A 174 -6.61 5.81 -16.79
N LEU A 175 -7.60 5.17 -16.19
CA LEU A 175 -7.41 3.95 -15.42
C LEU A 175 -7.29 2.73 -16.35
N LEU A 176 -6.20 1.99 -16.24
CA LEU A 176 -5.96 0.78 -17.01
C LEU A 176 -6.31 -0.44 -16.15
N ILE A 177 -7.26 -1.24 -16.63
CA ILE A 177 -7.84 -2.37 -15.89
C ILE A 177 -7.54 -3.66 -16.64
N ILE A 178 -6.81 -4.58 -16.00
CA ILE A 178 -6.57 -5.91 -16.56
C ILE A 178 -7.80 -6.82 -16.38
N PRO A 179 -8.02 -7.81 -17.26
CA PRO A 179 -9.17 -8.71 -17.18
C PRO A 179 -9.31 -9.42 -15.83
N GLU A 180 -8.19 -9.82 -15.22
CA GLU A 180 -8.18 -10.50 -13.93
C GLU A 180 -8.74 -9.60 -12.82
N VAL A 181 -8.40 -8.31 -12.83
CA VAL A 181 -8.91 -7.33 -11.87
C VAL A 181 -10.37 -7.01 -12.13
N GLN A 182 -10.78 -6.90 -13.40
CA GLN A 182 -12.20 -6.72 -13.74
C GLN A 182 -13.07 -7.85 -13.16
N GLU A 183 -12.64 -9.10 -13.30
CA GLU A 183 -13.36 -10.25 -12.77
C GLU A 183 -13.35 -10.26 -11.23
N LEU A 184 -12.25 -9.86 -10.60
CA LEU A 184 -12.19 -9.69 -9.14
C LEU A 184 -13.20 -8.63 -8.67
N VAL A 185 -13.21 -7.44 -9.26
CA VAL A 185 -14.16 -6.37 -8.92
C VAL A 185 -15.59 -6.89 -9.01
N ARG A 186 -15.94 -7.55 -10.12
CA ARG A 186 -17.27 -8.11 -10.36
C ARG A 186 -17.67 -9.12 -9.27
N ARG A 187 -16.78 -10.07 -8.96
CA ARG A 187 -17.03 -11.13 -7.96
C ARG A 187 -17.22 -10.55 -6.55
N GLU A 188 -16.32 -9.67 -6.14
CA GLU A 188 -16.30 -9.13 -4.78
C GLU A 188 -17.50 -8.20 -4.53
N LEU A 189 -17.87 -7.38 -5.51
CA LEU A 189 -19.04 -6.52 -5.40
C LEU A 189 -20.35 -7.31 -5.40
N ALA A 190 -20.43 -8.41 -6.17
CA ALA A 190 -21.58 -9.32 -6.11
C ALA A 190 -21.73 -9.96 -4.72
N ALA A 191 -20.62 -10.40 -4.11
CA ALA A 191 -20.62 -10.95 -2.76
C ALA A 191 -21.00 -9.90 -1.69
N ALA A 192 -20.70 -8.63 -1.93
CA ALA A 192 -21.08 -7.51 -1.07
C ALA A 192 -22.52 -6.99 -1.33
N ALA A 193 -23.30 -7.63 -2.21
CA ALA A 193 -24.62 -7.17 -2.65
C ALA A 193 -24.63 -5.70 -3.10
N TYR A 194 -23.53 -5.25 -3.73
CA TYR A 194 -23.40 -3.88 -4.19
C TYR A 194 -24.41 -3.59 -5.30
N VAL A 195 -25.18 -2.52 -5.12
CA VAL A 195 -26.12 -2.02 -6.11
C VAL A 195 -25.47 -0.86 -6.86
N PRO A 196 -25.25 -0.97 -8.19
CA PRO A 196 -24.70 0.13 -8.97
C PRO A 196 -25.58 1.38 -8.86
N GLN A 197 -24.93 2.54 -8.78
CA GLN A 197 -25.67 3.82 -8.83
C GLN A 197 -26.28 4.04 -10.21
N SER A 198 -27.40 4.74 -10.26
CA SER A 198 -28.00 5.21 -11.52
C SER A 198 -27.10 6.29 -12.13
N GLY A 199 -26.71 6.17 -13.39
CA GLY A 199 -25.83 7.15 -14.04
C GLY A 199 -25.25 6.65 -15.36
N ASP A 200 -24.29 7.41 -15.89
CA ASP A 200 -23.53 7.05 -17.09
C ASP A 200 -22.74 5.74 -16.88
N PRO A 201 -22.69 4.81 -17.85
CA PRO A 201 -21.98 3.54 -17.71
C PRO A 201 -20.51 3.70 -17.30
N ALA A 202 -19.81 4.74 -17.75
CA ALA A 202 -18.41 4.92 -17.36
C ALA A 202 -18.28 5.35 -15.90
N GLN A 203 -19.18 6.22 -15.43
CA GLN A 203 -19.25 6.59 -14.02
C GLN A 203 -19.56 5.37 -13.14
N GLN A 204 -20.49 4.49 -13.56
CA GLN A 204 -20.82 3.27 -12.81
C GLN A 204 -19.61 2.37 -12.60
N VAL A 205 -18.75 2.22 -13.62
CA VAL A 205 -17.50 1.45 -13.50
C VAL A 205 -16.54 2.10 -12.49
N LEU A 206 -16.35 3.42 -12.55
CA LEU A 206 -15.48 4.13 -11.61
C LEU A 206 -16.00 4.03 -10.17
N SER A 207 -17.31 4.16 -9.96
CA SER A 207 -17.96 3.98 -8.65
C SER A 207 -17.80 2.55 -8.13
N ALA A 208 -17.96 1.55 -9.00
CA ALA A 208 -17.76 0.14 -8.66
C ALA A 208 -16.31 -0.13 -8.23
N ILE A 209 -15.33 0.41 -8.97
CA ILE A 209 -13.90 0.29 -8.62
C ILE A 209 -13.62 0.96 -7.28
N CYS A 210 -14.13 2.17 -7.05
CA CYS A 210 -13.96 2.85 -5.76
C CYS A 210 -14.56 2.03 -4.60
N ALA A 211 -15.76 1.48 -4.78
CA ALA A 211 -16.39 0.62 -3.78
C ALA A 211 -15.55 -0.64 -3.50
N TRP A 212 -15.05 -1.30 -4.54
CA TRP A 212 -14.19 -2.48 -4.40
C TRP A 212 -12.87 -2.14 -3.68
N LEU A 213 -12.26 -1.01 -4.01
CA LEU A 213 -11.04 -0.53 -3.36
C LEU A 213 -11.26 -0.16 -1.88
N VAL A 214 -12.45 0.32 -1.52
CA VAL A 214 -12.84 0.54 -0.12
C VAL A 214 -13.01 -0.79 0.62
N ILE A 215 -13.60 -1.81 0.00
CA ILE A 215 -13.66 -3.17 0.55
C ILE A 215 -12.24 -3.71 0.80
N ASN A 216 -11.31 -3.48 -0.14
CA ASN A 216 -9.90 -3.84 0.05
C ASN A 216 -9.26 -3.08 1.21
N SER A 217 -9.55 -1.77 1.37
CA SER A 217 -9.11 -1.00 2.53
C SER A 217 -9.59 -1.64 3.84
N MET A 218 -10.87 -2.01 3.95
CA MET A 218 -11.42 -2.67 5.15
C MET A 218 -10.71 -3.99 5.46
N ARG A 219 -10.40 -4.79 4.43
CA ARG A 219 -9.67 -6.06 4.60
C ARG A 219 -8.24 -5.84 5.08
N SER A 220 -7.55 -4.88 4.49
CA SER A 220 -6.18 -4.51 4.88
C SER A 220 -6.15 -3.97 6.31
N GLU A 221 -7.07 -3.06 6.65
CA GLU A 221 -7.21 -2.50 7.99
C GLU A 221 -7.49 -3.59 9.04
N ARG A 222 -8.29 -4.61 8.72
CA ARG A 222 -8.51 -5.75 9.62
C ARG A 222 -7.21 -6.52 9.92
N ILE A 223 -6.38 -6.76 8.91
CA ILE A 223 -5.09 -7.45 9.10
C ILE A 223 -4.17 -6.58 9.97
N GLN A 224 -4.11 -5.28 9.70
CA GLN A 224 -3.32 -4.33 10.49
C GLN A 224 -3.81 -4.22 11.94
N PHE A 225 -5.13 -4.22 12.16
CA PHE A 225 -5.73 -4.25 13.49
C PHE A 225 -5.31 -5.49 14.28
N ASN A 226 -5.41 -6.67 13.64
CA ASN A 226 -4.97 -7.92 14.26
C ASN A 226 -3.49 -7.86 14.66
N GLN A 227 -2.64 -7.35 13.77
CA GLN A 227 -1.22 -7.17 14.03
C GLN A 227 -0.97 -6.18 15.19
N LEU A 228 -1.72 -5.08 15.23
CA LEU A 228 -1.66 -4.10 16.31
C LEU A 228 -2.07 -4.72 17.66
N CYS A 229 -3.09 -5.58 17.71
CA CYS A 229 -3.45 -6.31 18.93
C CYS A 229 -2.30 -7.20 19.41
N ILE A 230 -1.68 -7.98 18.51
CA ILE A 230 -0.52 -8.83 18.82
C ILE A 230 0.62 -7.99 19.40
N GLN A 231 0.96 -6.89 18.74
CA GLN A 231 2.04 -6.00 19.17
C GLN A 231 1.71 -5.29 20.49
N SER A 232 0.47 -4.84 20.67
CA SER A 232 0.05 -4.13 21.89
C SER A 232 0.09 -5.05 23.10
N VAL A 233 -0.41 -6.29 22.97
CA VAL A 233 -0.31 -7.29 24.04
C VAL A 233 1.15 -7.64 24.31
N ALA A 234 1.95 -7.82 23.25
CA ALA A 234 3.38 -8.09 23.41
C ALA A 234 4.17 -6.95 24.07
N ASN A 235 3.76 -5.71 23.84
CA ASN A 235 4.42 -4.54 24.41
C ASN A 235 4.36 -4.52 25.95
N VAL A 236 3.33 -5.11 26.57
CA VAL A 236 3.19 -5.17 28.04
C VAL A 236 4.40 -5.89 28.66
N TRP A 237 4.59 -7.17 28.33
CA TRP A 237 5.73 -7.93 28.86
C TRP A 237 7.07 -7.50 28.26
N ARG A 238 7.11 -6.94 27.04
CA ARG A 238 8.34 -6.36 26.47
C ARG A 238 8.82 -5.16 27.26
N LYS A 239 7.92 -4.27 27.68
CA LYS A 239 8.28 -3.12 28.53
C LYS A 239 8.82 -3.59 29.88
N ASN A 240 8.18 -4.59 30.51
CA ASN A 240 8.64 -5.16 31.77
C ASN A 240 9.98 -5.87 31.65
N GLY A 241 10.15 -6.70 30.62
CA GLY A 241 11.42 -7.37 30.32
C GLY A 241 12.54 -6.36 30.04
N PHE A 242 12.28 -5.33 29.24
CA PHE A 242 13.25 -4.27 28.97
C PHE A 242 13.66 -3.52 30.24
N ARG A 243 12.69 -3.13 31.08
CA ARG A 243 12.96 -2.48 32.37
C ARG A 243 13.78 -3.39 33.29
N ALA A 244 13.42 -4.67 33.40
CA ALA A 244 14.18 -5.64 34.18
C ALA A 244 15.64 -5.75 33.70
N LEU A 245 15.88 -5.75 32.39
CA LEU A 245 17.23 -5.75 31.83
C LEU A 245 17.99 -4.45 32.12
N LEU A 246 17.35 -3.29 32.01
CA LEU A 246 17.96 -2.01 32.34
C LEU A 246 18.33 -1.92 33.82
N ASP A 247 17.45 -2.33 34.72
CA ASP A 247 17.67 -2.24 36.17
C ASP A 247 18.75 -3.24 36.63
N ASN A 248 18.87 -4.38 35.94
CA ASN A 248 19.75 -5.48 36.34
C ASN A 248 20.93 -5.70 35.39
N HIS A 249 21.26 -4.76 34.50
CA HIS A 249 22.31 -4.95 33.49
C HIS A 249 23.68 -5.28 34.13
N HIS A 250 23.95 -4.71 35.31
CA HIS A 250 25.17 -4.95 36.10
C HIS A 250 25.34 -6.41 36.56
N ARG A 251 24.26 -7.21 36.56
CA ARG A 251 24.29 -8.64 36.93
C ARG A 251 24.76 -9.54 35.79
N PHE A 252 24.96 -9.01 34.59
CA PHE A 252 25.51 -9.77 33.46
C PHE A 252 27.04 -9.66 33.47
N THR A 253 27.72 -10.81 33.46
CA THR A 253 29.19 -10.88 33.41
C THR A 253 29.64 -11.62 32.16
N VAL A 254 30.65 -11.10 31.47
CA VAL A 254 31.24 -11.75 30.29
C VAL A 254 31.69 -13.17 30.63
N GLY A 255 31.28 -14.15 29.82
CA GLY A 255 31.65 -15.55 30.00
C GLY A 255 30.87 -16.31 31.08
N LYS A 256 29.93 -15.67 31.79
CA LYS A 256 29.02 -16.36 32.72
C LYS A 256 27.60 -16.39 32.19
N ARG A 257 26.95 -17.54 32.34
CA ARG A 257 25.52 -17.68 32.00
C ARG A 257 24.70 -17.02 33.10
N GLN A 258 23.67 -16.27 32.72
CA GLN A 258 22.69 -15.77 33.68
C GLN A 258 21.84 -16.94 34.17
N GLU A 259 21.64 -17.02 35.49
CA GLU A 259 20.86 -18.10 36.13
C GLU A 259 19.50 -17.61 36.62
N ASP A 260 19.33 -16.30 36.78
CA ASP A 260 18.05 -15.69 37.14
C ASP A 260 17.01 -15.98 36.04
N PRO A 261 15.94 -16.75 36.35
CA PRO A 261 14.95 -17.17 35.36
C PRO A 261 14.22 -16.00 34.70
N GLN A 262 13.98 -14.92 35.45
CA GLN A 262 13.26 -13.75 34.95
C GLN A 262 14.14 -12.93 34.00
N LEU A 263 15.43 -12.74 34.35
CA LEU A 263 16.38 -12.09 33.45
C LEU A 263 16.69 -12.94 32.21
N CYS A 264 16.69 -14.27 32.34
CA CYS A 264 16.80 -15.18 31.20
C CYS A 264 15.60 -15.04 30.25
N ALA A 265 14.37 -15.02 30.80
CA ALA A 265 13.16 -14.83 30.02
C ALA A 265 13.14 -13.45 29.33
N ALA A 266 13.52 -12.39 30.05
CA ALA A 266 13.62 -11.04 29.51
C ALA A 266 14.64 -10.96 28.37
N LEU A 267 15.83 -11.56 28.53
CA LEU A 267 16.82 -11.66 27.45
C LEU A 267 16.30 -12.42 26.24
N GLN A 268 15.66 -13.57 26.47
CA GLN A 268 15.22 -14.47 25.41
C GLN A 268 14.18 -13.80 24.48
N MET A 269 13.37 -12.91 25.02
CA MET A 269 12.35 -12.16 24.28
C MET A 269 12.91 -11.22 23.20
N PHE A 270 14.13 -10.71 23.40
CA PHE A 270 14.80 -9.83 22.44
C PHE A 270 15.81 -10.56 21.57
N ARG A 271 15.90 -11.90 21.67
CA ARG A 271 16.74 -12.72 20.81
C ARG A 271 15.95 -13.17 19.60
N GLU A 272 16.51 -12.91 18.43
CA GLU A 272 16.04 -13.49 17.17
C GLU A 272 16.80 -14.79 16.90
N PRO A 273 16.13 -15.95 16.91
CA PRO A 273 16.78 -17.20 16.54
C PRO A 273 17.14 -17.17 15.05
N VAL A 274 18.40 -17.48 14.73
CA VAL A 274 18.93 -17.52 13.35
C VAL A 274 18.46 -18.79 12.58
N GLY A 275 17.74 -19.70 13.25
CA GLY A 275 17.31 -20.98 12.68
C GLY A 275 15.84 -20.98 12.26
N PHE A 276 15.58 -21.38 11.00
CA PHE A 276 14.23 -21.60 10.48
C PHE A 276 13.89 -23.09 10.53
N GLY A 277 13.11 -23.51 11.52
CA GLY A 277 12.44 -24.80 11.48
C GLY A 277 11.23 -24.71 10.56
N ILE A 278 11.36 -25.16 9.30
CA ILE A 278 10.23 -25.16 8.36
C ILE A 278 9.35 -26.38 8.70
N SER A 279 8.13 -26.11 9.17
CA SER A 279 7.11 -27.15 9.35
C SER A 279 6.78 -27.79 7.99
N ALA A 280 6.69 -29.12 7.94
CA ALA A 280 6.33 -29.86 6.73
C ALA A 280 4.83 -29.72 6.36
N SER A 281 4.03 -29.11 7.22
CA SER A 281 2.59 -28.88 7.00
C SER A 281 2.26 -27.39 7.04
N VAL A 282 1.31 -26.97 6.20
CA VAL A 282 0.69 -25.65 6.25
C VAL A 282 -0.15 -25.57 7.54
N PRO A 283 0.26 -24.81 8.56
CA PRO A 283 -0.49 -24.73 9.81
C PRO A 283 -1.84 -24.07 9.54
N LYS A 284 -2.93 -24.60 10.11
CA LYS A 284 -4.18 -23.83 10.18
C LYS A 284 -3.94 -22.65 11.13
N PRO A 285 -4.10 -21.40 10.68
CA PRO A 285 -3.87 -20.25 11.55
C PRO A 285 -4.86 -20.33 12.73
N PRO A 286 -4.39 -20.27 13.99
CA PRO A 286 -5.26 -20.29 15.15
C PRO A 286 -6.12 -19.02 15.19
N MET A 287 -7.23 -19.06 15.94
CA MET A 287 -7.98 -17.83 16.25
C MET A 287 -7.05 -16.85 16.96
N LEU A 288 -7.18 -15.56 16.63
CA LEU A 288 -6.31 -14.53 17.22
C LEU A 288 -6.42 -14.51 18.75
N THR A 289 -7.61 -14.77 19.31
CA THR A 289 -7.82 -14.91 20.75
C THR A 289 -6.97 -16.03 21.36
N ASP A 290 -6.86 -17.17 20.69
CA ASP A 290 -6.08 -18.32 21.16
C ASP A 290 -4.57 -18.04 21.07
N LEU A 291 -4.15 -17.36 20.00
CA LEU A 291 -2.78 -16.89 19.84
C LEU A 291 -2.39 -15.95 20.99
N LEU A 292 -3.21 -14.92 21.26
CA LEU A 292 -2.96 -13.97 22.35
C LEU A 292 -2.91 -14.66 23.71
N ALA A 293 -3.81 -15.61 23.98
CA ALA A 293 -3.81 -16.38 25.22
C ALA A 293 -2.58 -17.28 25.35
N SER A 294 -2.10 -17.85 24.23
CA SER A 294 -0.85 -18.62 24.21
C SER A 294 0.36 -17.74 24.50
N MET A 295 0.43 -16.56 23.87
CA MET A 295 1.51 -15.59 24.09
C MET A 295 1.54 -15.10 25.54
N GLU A 296 0.38 -14.80 26.13
CA GLU A 296 0.28 -14.43 27.54
C GLU A 296 0.81 -15.53 28.47
N ARG A 297 0.36 -16.78 28.28
CA ARG A 297 0.85 -17.92 29.08
C ARG A 297 2.36 -18.10 28.95
N ALA A 298 2.89 -17.98 27.74
CA ALA A 298 4.33 -18.13 27.48
C ALA A 298 5.17 -17.02 28.14
N ASN A 299 4.59 -15.85 28.39
CA ASN A 299 5.29 -14.69 28.95
C ASN A 299 4.80 -14.30 30.35
N ALA A 300 4.06 -15.18 31.04
CA ALA A 300 3.44 -14.90 32.35
C ALA A 300 4.45 -14.43 33.41
N CYS A 301 5.70 -14.90 33.37
CA CYS A 301 6.77 -14.46 34.30
C CYS A 301 7.19 -12.98 34.16
N LEU A 302 6.76 -12.30 33.10
CA LEU A 302 7.05 -10.91 32.79
C LEU A 302 5.80 -10.03 32.78
N ILE A 303 4.65 -10.59 33.20
CA ILE A 303 3.41 -9.87 33.49
C ILE A 303 3.38 -9.75 35.01
N GLN A 304 3.62 -8.55 35.54
CA GLN A 304 4.03 -8.35 36.94
C GLN A 304 2.98 -7.61 37.77
N SER A 305 2.14 -6.79 37.14
CA SER A 305 1.20 -5.90 37.82
C SER A 305 -0.26 -6.13 37.44
N GLU A 306 -1.19 -5.73 38.31
CA GLU A 306 -2.62 -5.69 37.97
C GLU A 306 -2.91 -4.76 36.78
N GLU A 307 -2.10 -3.72 36.60
CA GLU A 307 -2.17 -2.84 35.43
C GLU A 307 -1.84 -3.60 34.14
N ASP A 308 -0.82 -4.45 34.14
CA ASP A 308 -0.47 -5.30 32.98
C ASP A 308 -1.64 -6.20 32.58
N HIS A 309 -2.24 -6.88 33.57
CA HIS A 309 -3.41 -7.72 33.34
C HIS A 309 -4.60 -6.92 32.80
N THR A 310 -4.83 -5.73 33.36
CA THR A 310 -5.92 -4.84 32.91
C THR A 310 -5.71 -4.39 31.46
N GLN A 311 -4.48 -4.04 31.08
CA GLN A 311 -4.13 -3.66 29.70
C GLN A 311 -4.35 -4.82 28.72
N ILE A 312 -3.89 -6.03 29.07
CA ILE A 312 -4.08 -7.23 28.22
C ILE A 312 -5.57 -7.55 28.06
N CYS A 313 -6.35 -7.54 29.16
CA CYS A 313 -7.80 -7.75 29.11
C CYS A 313 -8.49 -6.72 28.21
N THR A 314 -8.16 -5.43 28.36
CA THR A 314 -8.73 -4.35 27.54
C THR A 314 -8.48 -4.58 26.04
N ILE A 315 -7.29 -5.03 25.66
CA ILE A 315 -6.97 -5.31 24.25
C ILE A 315 -7.76 -6.51 23.72
N LYS A 316 -7.89 -7.58 24.52
CA LYS A 316 -8.68 -8.77 24.17
C LYS A 316 -10.17 -8.45 24.05
N ASP A 317 -10.71 -7.64 24.94
CA ASP A 317 -12.11 -7.23 24.92
C ASP A 317 -12.43 -6.42 23.66
N ARG A 318 -11.52 -5.53 23.24
CA ARG A 318 -11.65 -4.82 21.95
C ARG A 318 -11.69 -5.78 20.76
N LEU A 319 -10.82 -6.79 20.75
CA LEU A 319 -10.81 -7.80 19.70
C LEU A 319 -12.13 -8.59 19.66
N ILE A 320 -12.64 -9.00 20.82
CA ILE A 320 -13.90 -9.75 20.93
C ILE A 320 -15.08 -8.87 20.49
N SER A 321 -15.10 -7.58 20.87
CA SER A 321 -16.13 -6.64 20.43
C SER A 321 -16.13 -6.50 18.91
N ALA A 322 -14.96 -6.28 18.30
CA ALA A 322 -14.84 -6.15 16.85
C ALA A 322 -15.29 -7.42 16.10
N ALA A 323 -15.05 -8.61 16.66
CA ALA A 323 -15.52 -9.87 16.09
C ALA A 323 -17.04 -10.06 16.20
N ARG A 324 -17.67 -9.56 17.28
CA ARG A 324 -19.12 -9.62 17.48
C ARG A 324 -19.88 -8.68 16.54
N ASP A 325 -19.35 -7.48 16.34
CA ASP A 325 -19.95 -6.50 15.42
C ASP A 325 -19.96 -7.06 13.98
N GLN A 326 -18.89 -7.75 13.56
CA GLN A 326 -18.83 -8.45 12.28
C GLN A 326 -19.87 -9.57 12.12
N GLN A 327 -20.10 -10.37 13.16
CA GLN A 327 -21.11 -11.43 13.11
C GLN A 327 -22.53 -10.87 13.01
N ARG A 328 -22.80 -9.73 13.66
CA ARG A 328 -24.09 -9.04 13.56
C ARG A 328 -24.34 -8.48 12.16
N GLU A 329 -23.34 -7.87 11.55
CA GLU A 329 -23.43 -7.34 10.18
C GLU A 329 -23.57 -8.43 9.11
N ALA A 330 -22.97 -9.61 9.32
CA ALA A 330 -23.11 -10.75 8.39
C ALA A 330 -24.47 -11.48 8.47
N THR A 331 -25.31 -11.16 9.47
CA THR A 331 -26.61 -11.81 9.71
C THR A 331 -27.80 -10.88 9.37
N LEU A 332 -27.53 -9.63 8.97
CA LEU A 332 -28.52 -8.65 8.50
C LEU A 332 -28.53 -8.57 6.98
#